data_AF-A0A2G9R9Z3-F1
#
_entry.id   AF-A0A2G9R9Z3-F1
#
_cell.length_a   1.000
_cell.length_b   1.000
_cell.length_c   1.000
_cell.angle_alpha   90.00
_cell.angle_beta   90.00
_cell.angle_gamma   90.00
#
_symmetry.space_group_name_H-M   'P 1'
#
loop_
_entity.id
_entity.type
_entity.pdbx_description
1 polymer ?
#
loop_
_entity_poly.entity_id
_entity_poly.type
_entity_poly.pdbx_seq_one_letter_code
_entity_poly.pdbx_strand_id
1 'polypeptide(L)'
;MCTPGCTEPYGHIMSPREQSTREYLQTASTILTPDELHEKALDSFNLHKEFFEIPMNFVDPKEYEILGLVRKNRYKTILPNPQTRVCLISPDQEDDPLSSYINANYIRGYDAEERVYIATQGPTVNTVGDFWKMVWQERSPIIVMITNIEEVNEKCTEYWPEKQATYEGIEVTVNDIIPDDDYVLRIMTLKSGEEERTLKQFWYTSWPDQKTPDQAPPLLKLVQDVEEARQKAEWDVGPVIVHCRYVLSCSAGIGRTGCFIATTILCKQLKNEGAVDILRTTCQLRLD
;
A
#
# COMPACT_ATOMS: atom_id res chain seq x y z
N MET A 1 2.03 -49.77 23.70
CA MET A 1 2.07 -48.33 24.01
C MET A 1 3.00 -47.68 23.01
N CYS A 2 2.46 -47.01 21.99
CA CYS A 2 3.25 -46.21 21.06
C CYS A 2 2.77 -44.76 21.21
N THR A 3 3.62 -43.91 21.76
CA THR A 3 3.48 -42.46 21.75
C THR A 3 3.63 -41.95 20.31
N PRO A 4 2.72 -41.13 19.78
CA PRO A 4 2.96 -40.40 18.54
C PRO A 4 3.93 -39.25 18.85
N GLY A 5 5.11 -39.30 18.24
CA GLY A 5 6.07 -38.20 18.26
C GLY A 5 5.57 -37.03 17.41
N CYS A 6 5.83 -35.82 17.90
CA CYS A 6 5.54 -34.54 17.28
C CYS A 6 5.94 -34.50 15.80
N THR A 7 4.99 -34.19 14.92
CA THR A 7 5.27 -33.66 13.58
C THR A 7 5.57 -32.18 13.72
N GLU A 8 6.84 -31.80 13.57
CA GLU A 8 7.21 -30.41 13.29
C GLU A 8 6.48 -29.92 12.02
N PRO A 9 6.00 -28.66 11.97
CA PRO A 9 5.35 -28.14 10.78
C PRO A 9 6.39 -28.06 9.65
N TYR A 10 6.12 -28.74 8.54
CA TYR A 10 6.93 -28.69 7.32
C TYR A 10 7.19 -27.22 6.96
N GLY A 11 8.43 -26.76 7.16
CA GLY A 11 8.89 -25.49 6.64
C GLY A 11 8.80 -25.53 5.12
N HIS A 12 8.11 -24.55 4.53
CA HIS A 12 8.01 -24.40 3.09
C HIS A 12 9.43 -24.26 2.49
N ILE A 13 9.92 -25.30 1.80
CA ILE A 13 11.23 -25.28 1.14
C ILE A 13 11.09 -24.43 -0.11
N MET A 14 11.73 -23.25 -0.11
CA MET A 14 11.69 -22.33 -1.26
C MET A 14 12.31 -23.00 -2.50
N SER A 15 11.69 -22.81 -3.66
CA SER A 15 12.26 -23.29 -4.92
C SER A 15 13.57 -22.54 -5.24
N PRO A 16 14.50 -23.12 -6.03
CA PRO A 16 15.73 -22.42 -6.43
C PRO A 16 15.46 -21.08 -7.15
N ARG A 17 14.32 -20.99 -7.84
CA ARG A 17 13.87 -19.75 -8.49
C ARG A 17 13.39 -18.71 -7.49
N GLU A 18 12.66 -19.11 -6.45
CA GLU A 18 12.25 -18.22 -5.36
C GLU A 18 13.46 -17.74 -4.56
N GLN A 19 14.44 -18.62 -4.33
CA GLN A 19 15.67 -18.27 -3.61
C GLN A 19 16.49 -17.23 -4.39
N SER A 20 16.70 -17.45 -5.69
CA SER A 20 17.39 -16.48 -6.56
C SER A 20 16.63 -15.17 -6.69
N THR A 21 15.30 -15.22 -6.77
CA THR A 21 14.44 -14.02 -6.78
C THR A 21 14.62 -13.21 -5.50
N ARG A 22 14.57 -13.88 -4.34
CA ARG A 22 14.73 -13.23 -3.04
C ARG A 22 16.13 -12.66 -2.86
N GLU A 23 17.16 -13.38 -3.27
CA GLU A 23 18.55 -12.91 -3.22
C GLU A 23 18.75 -11.66 -4.08
N TYR A 24 18.23 -11.65 -5.32
CA TYR A 24 18.28 -10.46 -6.18
C TYR A 24 17.60 -9.27 -5.49
N LEU A 25 16.37 -9.45 -5.01
CA LEU A 25 15.63 -8.36 -4.38
C LEU A 25 16.26 -7.86 -3.07
N GLN A 26 17.05 -8.70 -2.38
CA GLN A 26 17.76 -8.32 -1.15
C GLN A 26 19.10 -7.62 -1.41
N THR A 27 19.70 -7.79 -2.58
CA THR A 27 21.08 -7.36 -2.87
C THR A 27 21.19 -6.31 -3.97
N ALA A 28 20.24 -6.25 -4.90
CA ALA A 28 20.25 -5.31 -6.01
C ALA A 28 20.21 -3.86 -5.51
N SER A 29 21.19 -3.06 -5.94
CA SER A 29 21.41 -1.69 -5.48
C SER A 29 22.17 -0.92 -6.55
N THR A 30 21.71 0.30 -6.84
CA THR A 30 22.37 1.25 -7.73
C THR A 30 22.23 2.64 -7.12
N ILE A 31 23.27 3.07 -6.42
CA ILE A 31 23.33 4.42 -5.81
C ILE A 31 23.63 5.44 -6.90
N LEU A 32 22.82 6.49 -6.94
CA LEU A 32 22.91 7.58 -7.92
C LEU A 32 23.11 8.91 -7.19
N THR A 33 24.13 9.64 -7.60
CA THR A 33 24.30 11.06 -7.29
C THR A 33 23.27 11.91 -8.05
N PRO A 34 23.06 13.20 -7.70
CA PRO A 34 22.10 14.05 -8.41
C PRO A 34 22.35 14.17 -9.93
N ASP A 35 23.61 14.21 -10.35
CA ASP A 35 23.98 14.30 -11.77
C ASP A 35 23.68 12.99 -12.49
N GLU A 36 24.08 11.85 -11.92
CA GLU A 36 23.78 10.51 -12.46
C GLU A 36 22.27 10.23 -12.50
N LEU A 37 21.52 10.71 -11.50
CA LEU A 37 20.05 10.63 -11.48
C LEU A 37 19.45 11.38 -12.68
N HIS A 38 19.95 12.58 -12.97
CA HIS A 38 19.49 13.37 -14.10
C HIS A 38 19.80 12.66 -15.43
N GLU A 39 21.02 12.18 -15.63
CA GLU A 39 21.40 11.43 -16.83
C GLU A 39 20.55 10.16 -16.99
N LYS A 40 20.38 9.40 -15.91
CA LYS A 40 19.59 8.16 -15.93
C LYS A 40 18.11 8.42 -16.24
N ALA A 41 17.54 9.53 -15.74
CA ALA A 41 16.15 9.91 -16.04
C ALA A 41 15.91 10.21 -17.53
N LEU A 42 16.95 10.62 -18.27
CA LEU A 42 16.88 10.87 -19.71
C LEU A 42 17.07 9.59 -20.54
N ASP A 43 17.70 8.55 -19.97
CA ASP A 43 17.94 7.26 -20.63
C ASP A 43 16.79 6.26 -20.39
N SER A 44 15.69 6.51 -21.07
CA SER A 44 14.52 5.62 -21.01
C SER A 44 14.84 4.17 -21.39
N PHE A 45 15.79 3.91 -22.30
CA PHE A 45 16.07 2.55 -22.76
C PHE A 45 16.68 1.71 -21.64
N ASN A 46 17.72 2.22 -20.98
CA ASN A 46 18.36 1.52 -19.87
C ASN A 46 17.45 1.42 -18.65
N LEU A 47 16.61 2.43 -18.38
CA LEU A 47 15.59 2.35 -17.33
C LEU A 47 14.59 1.20 -17.57
N HIS A 48 14.08 1.05 -18.79
CA HIS A 48 13.19 -0.06 -19.12
C HIS A 48 13.89 -1.41 -18.93
N LYS A 49 15.13 -1.52 -19.42
CA LYS A 49 15.91 -2.75 -19.28
C LYS A 49 16.10 -3.12 -17.80
N GLU A 50 16.56 -2.19 -16.98
CA GLU A 50 16.73 -2.39 -15.54
C GLU A 50 15.42 -2.80 -14.88
N PHE A 51 14.30 -2.12 -15.19
CA PHE A 51 12.99 -2.42 -14.63
C PHE A 51 12.49 -3.84 -14.95
N PHE A 52 12.71 -4.33 -16.17
CA PHE A 52 12.31 -5.68 -16.58
C PHE A 52 13.17 -6.79 -15.98
N GLU A 53 14.38 -6.48 -15.52
CA GLU A 53 15.25 -7.42 -14.83
C GLU A 53 14.80 -7.64 -13.36
N ILE A 54 14.08 -6.68 -12.77
CA ILE A 54 13.57 -6.80 -11.40
C ILE A 54 12.49 -7.90 -11.35
N PRO A 55 12.60 -8.92 -10.49
CA PRO A 55 11.57 -9.93 -10.30
C PRO A 55 10.27 -9.35 -9.71
N MET A 56 9.10 -9.81 -10.18
CA MET A 56 7.80 -9.28 -9.73
C MET A 56 7.38 -9.73 -8.31
N ASN A 57 7.93 -10.85 -7.82
CA ASN A 57 7.59 -11.45 -6.51
C ASN A 57 6.07 -11.65 -6.27
N PHE A 58 5.33 -12.05 -7.30
CA PHE A 58 3.92 -12.40 -7.14
C PHE A 58 3.75 -13.73 -6.39
N VAL A 59 2.76 -13.76 -5.51
CA VAL A 59 2.36 -14.96 -4.75
C VAL A 59 1.64 -15.96 -5.66
N ASP A 60 1.94 -17.24 -5.54
CA ASP A 60 1.15 -18.29 -6.20
C ASP A 60 -0.22 -18.37 -5.51
N PRO A 61 -1.36 -18.27 -6.24
CA PRO A 61 -2.68 -18.43 -5.64
C PRO A 61 -2.88 -19.70 -4.82
N LYS A 62 -2.09 -20.75 -5.04
CA LYS A 62 -2.09 -21.98 -4.23
C LYS A 62 -1.61 -21.77 -2.78
N GLU A 63 -0.85 -20.71 -2.50
CA GLU A 63 -0.43 -20.38 -1.13
C GLU A 63 -1.59 -19.91 -0.25
N TYR A 64 -2.71 -19.52 -0.88
CA TYR A 64 -3.91 -19.07 -0.19
C TYR A 64 -5.02 -20.12 -0.23
N GLU A 65 -5.08 -20.98 0.78
CA GLU A 65 -6.15 -21.99 0.97
C GLU A 65 -7.35 -21.43 1.75
N ILE A 66 -7.83 -20.23 1.40
CA ILE A 66 -8.97 -19.57 2.07
C ILE A 66 -10.23 -19.69 1.19
N LEU A 67 -11.27 -20.35 1.70
CA LEU A 67 -12.55 -20.45 1.01
C LEU A 67 -13.20 -19.06 0.87
N GLY A 68 -13.70 -18.73 -0.32
CA GLY A 68 -14.37 -17.45 -0.58
C GLY A 68 -13.46 -16.25 -0.84
N LEU A 69 -12.13 -16.43 -0.82
CA LEU A 69 -11.12 -15.38 -0.99
C LEU A 69 -11.31 -14.52 -2.25
N VAL A 70 -11.79 -15.13 -3.34
CA VAL A 70 -12.07 -14.47 -4.61
C VAL A 70 -13.03 -13.28 -4.45
N ARG A 71 -13.89 -13.27 -3.42
CA ARG A 71 -14.84 -12.18 -3.15
C ARG A 71 -14.18 -10.95 -2.52
N LYS A 72 -13.04 -11.13 -1.84
CA LYS A 72 -12.29 -10.05 -1.19
C LYS A 72 -11.17 -9.48 -2.06
N ASN A 73 -10.86 -10.12 -3.19
CA ASN A 73 -9.84 -9.67 -4.13
C ASN A 73 -10.45 -9.07 -5.38
N ARG A 74 -10.04 -7.84 -5.70
CA ARG A 74 -10.43 -7.19 -6.97
C ARG A 74 -9.81 -7.92 -8.17
N TYR A 75 -8.61 -8.45 -8.01
CA TYR A 75 -7.90 -9.22 -9.04
C TYR A 75 -7.42 -10.55 -8.48
N LYS A 76 -7.65 -11.64 -9.23
CA LYS A 76 -7.29 -13.01 -8.79
C LYS A 76 -5.79 -13.27 -8.71
N THR A 77 -5.00 -12.51 -9.47
CA THR A 77 -3.54 -12.71 -9.61
C THR A 77 -2.72 -11.76 -8.76
N ILE A 78 -3.36 -10.81 -8.07
CA ILE A 78 -2.68 -9.83 -7.20
C ILE A 78 -3.13 -10.12 -5.78
N LEU A 79 -2.28 -10.85 -5.07
CA LEU A 79 -2.52 -11.33 -3.71
C LEU A 79 -1.46 -10.74 -2.79
N PRO A 80 -1.79 -10.48 -1.51
CA PRO A 80 -0.83 -9.94 -0.58
C PRO A 80 0.26 -10.97 -0.25
N ASN A 81 1.51 -10.55 -0.10
CA ASN A 81 2.59 -11.42 0.35
C ASN A 81 2.30 -11.97 1.77
N PRO A 82 2.29 -13.30 2.02
CA PRO A 82 1.88 -13.84 3.32
C PRO A 82 2.71 -13.36 4.51
N GLN A 83 3.99 -13.02 4.29
CA GLN A 83 4.93 -12.61 5.34
C GLN A 83 4.65 -11.21 5.88
N THR A 84 4.06 -10.34 5.07
CA THR A 84 3.83 -8.92 5.35
C THR A 84 2.36 -8.54 5.30
N ARG A 85 1.45 -9.51 5.07
CA ARG A 85 0.02 -9.24 4.96
C ARG A 85 -0.53 -8.63 6.25
N VAL A 86 -1.50 -7.74 6.11
CA VAL A 86 -2.28 -7.24 7.24
C VAL A 86 -3.34 -8.29 7.61
N CYS A 87 -3.43 -8.61 8.89
CA CYS A 87 -4.40 -9.56 9.43
C CYS A 87 -5.43 -8.81 10.26
N LEU A 88 -6.71 -8.92 9.91
CA LEU A 88 -7.80 -8.31 10.68
C LEU A 88 -8.09 -9.16 11.92
N ILE A 89 -8.14 -8.52 13.08
CA ILE A 89 -8.47 -9.14 14.36
C ILE A 89 -9.98 -9.06 14.55
N SER A 90 -10.66 -10.21 14.72
CA SER A 90 -12.08 -10.23 15.07
C SER A 90 -12.27 -10.43 16.57
N PRO A 91 -13.13 -9.62 17.23
CA PRO A 91 -13.44 -9.83 18.66
C PRO A 91 -14.15 -11.16 18.92
N ASP A 92 -14.87 -11.70 17.93
CA ASP A 92 -15.72 -12.88 18.12
C ASP A 92 -14.96 -14.22 18.06
N GLN A 93 -13.63 -14.23 17.85
CA GLN A 93 -12.79 -15.46 17.77
C GLN A 93 -13.41 -16.61 16.95
N GLU A 94 -14.30 -16.32 15.98
CA GLU A 94 -14.58 -17.30 14.94
C GLU A 94 -13.30 -17.39 14.12
N ASP A 95 -12.61 -18.53 14.20
CA ASP A 95 -11.44 -18.90 13.39
C ASP A 95 -11.81 -19.01 11.89
N ASP A 96 -12.61 -18.08 11.35
CA ASP A 96 -12.86 -17.95 9.92
C ASP A 96 -11.67 -17.21 9.29
N PRO A 97 -10.82 -17.90 8.50
CA PRO A 97 -9.67 -17.27 7.86
C PRO A 97 -10.08 -16.14 6.92
N LEU A 98 -11.30 -16.19 6.36
CA LEU A 98 -11.82 -15.16 5.47
C LEU A 98 -12.12 -13.85 6.23
N SER A 99 -12.63 -13.90 7.45
CA SER A 99 -12.86 -12.73 8.30
C SER A 99 -11.57 -11.97 8.64
N SER A 100 -10.46 -12.71 8.79
CA SER A 100 -9.13 -12.15 9.07
C SER A 100 -8.42 -11.59 7.84
N TYR A 101 -8.97 -11.82 6.65
CA TYR A 101 -8.33 -11.49 5.38
C TYR A 101 -8.72 -10.10 4.89
N ILE A 102 -7.70 -9.33 4.51
CA ILE A 102 -7.77 -8.16 3.66
C ILE A 102 -6.60 -8.17 2.68
N ASN A 103 -6.81 -7.69 1.45
CA ASN A 103 -5.74 -7.56 0.47
C ASN A 103 -4.92 -6.29 0.77
N ALA A 104 -3.99 -6.42 1.70
CA ALA A 104 -3.11 -5.36 2.14
C ALA A 104 -1.79 -5.91 2.69
N ASN A 105 -0.70 -5.16 2.54
CA ASN A 105 0.63 -5.47 3.04
C ASN A 105 1.21 -4.29 3.83
N TYR A 106 1.92 -4.59 4.91
CA TYR A 106 2.81 -3.63 5.56
C TYR A 106 4.03 -3.39 4.69
N ILE A 107 4.33 -2.12 4.47
CA ILE A 107 5.46 -1.68 3.68
C ILE A 107 6.43 -0.91 4.58
N ARG A 108 7.71 -1.22 4.44
CA ARG A 108 8.78 -0.54 5.17
C ARG A 108 9.05 0.84 4.60
N GLY A 109 9.47 1.75 5.45
CA GLY A 109 9.86 3.10 5.09
C GLY A 109 11.34 3.24 4.73
N TYR A 110 11.80 4.49 4.85
CA TYR A 110 13.21 4.84 4.75
C TYR A 110 14.00 4.17 5.88
N ASP A 111 15.23 3.73 5.61
CA ASP A 111 16.10 3.00 6.54
C ASP A 111 15.46 1.74 7.16
N ALA A 112 14.62 1.05 6.38
CA ALA A 112 13.91 -0.16 6.79
C ALA A 112 13.01 0.01 8.03
N GLU A 113 12.55 1.24 8.32
CA GLU A 113 11.54 1.52 9.33
C GLU A 113 10.30 0.62 9.10
N GLU A 114 9.94 -0.21 10.07
CA GLU A 114 8.85 -1.19 9.90
C GLU A 114 7.47 -0.52 9.92
N ARG A 115 6.55 -1.06 9.11
CA ARG A 115 5.12 -0.70 9.11
C ARG A 115 4.85 0.81 8.99
N VAL A 116 5.61 1.49 8.12
CA VAL A 116 5.40 2.93 7.85
C VAL A 116 4.19 3.14 6.95
N TYR A 117 3.98 2.24 6.00
CA TYR A 117 2.83 2.28 5.11
C TYR A 117 2.07 0.97 5.12
N ILE A 118 0.81 1.03 4.70
CA ILE A 118 0.06 -0.13 4.25
C ILE A 118 -0.29 0.09 2.78
N ALA A 119 0.17 -0.78 1.90
CA ALA A 119 -0.29 -0.83 0.53
C ALA A 119 -1.52 -1.74 0.45
N THR A 120 -2.63 -1.24 -0.09
CA THR A 120 -3.86 -2.02 -0.23
C THR A 120 -4.56 -1.73 -1.55
N GLN A 121 -5.43 -2.66 -1.99
CA GLN A 121 -6.30 -2.44 -3.13
C GLN A 121 -7.38 -1.39 -2.81
N GLY A 122 -7.86 -0.68 -3.82
CA GLY A 122 -9.06 0.16 -3.68
C GLY A 122 -10.27 -0.67 -3.22
N PRO A 123 -10.96 -0.29 -2.12
CA PRO A 123 -12.05 -1.07 -1.54
C PRO A 123 -13.14 -1.46 -2.54
N THR A 124 -13.58 -2.70 -2.47
CA THR A 124 -14.78 -3.21 -3.16
C THR A 124 -15.99 -3.11 -2.23
N VAL A 125 -17.20 -3.24 -2.77
CA VAL A 125 -18.46 -3.24 -1.99
C VAL A 125 -18.44 -4.22 -0.82
N ASN A 126 -17.81 -5.39 -0.98
CA ASN A 126 -17.75 -6.42 0.05
C ASN A 126 -16.65 -6.20 1.09
N THR A 127 -15.71 -5.28 0.84
CA THR A 127 -14.51 -5.07 1.66
C THR A 127 -14.47 -3.68 2.29
N VAL A 128 -15.54 -2.88 2.19
CA VAL A 128 -15.60 -1.56 2.83
C VAL A 128 -15.53 -1.69 4.35
N GLY A 129 -16.27 -2.64 4.93
CA GLY A 129 -16.20 -2.95 6.36
C GLY A 129 -14.80 -3.38 6.79
N ASP A 130 -14.21 -4.34 6.07
CA ASP A 130 -12.83 -4.81 6.28
C ASP A 130 -11.81 -3.66 6.23
N PHE A 131 -11.97 -2.74 5.29
CA PHE A 131 -11.09 -1.58 5.13
C PHE A 131 -11.16 -0.64 6.33
N TRP A 132 -12.35 -0.29 6.80
CA TRP A 132 -12.50 0.56 7.99
C TRP A 132 -12.02 -0.13 9.26
N LYS A 133 -12.22 -1.45 9.36
CA LYS A 133 -11.68 -2.27 10.43
C LYS A 133 -10.15 -2.23 10.45
N MET A 134 -9.49 -2.31 9.27
CA MET A 134 -8.03 -2.13 9.15
C MET A 134 -7.59 -0.74 9.60
N VAL A 135 -8.24 0.33 9.10
CA VAL A 135 -7.92 1.72 9.45
C VAL A 135 -7.99 1.92 10.96
N TRP A 136 -9.02 1.37 11.61
CA TRP A 136 -9.18 1.44 13.05
C TRP A 136 -8.17 0.59 13.81
N GLN A 137 -7.97 -0.67 13.41
CA GLN A 137 -7.02 -1.57 14.06
C GLN A 137 -5.60 -1.01 14.06
N GLU A 138 -5.16 -0.52 12.90
CA GLU A 138 -3.80 -0.03 12.69
C GLU A 138 -3.62 1.41 13.13
N ARG A 139 -4.63 2.06 13.71
CA ARG A 139 -4.56 3.47 14.16
C ARG A 139 -4.01 4.40 13.07
N SER A 140 -4.38 4.14 11.83
CA SER A 140 -3.84 4.85 10.68
C SER A 140 -4.29 6.32 10.68
N PRO A 141 -3.36 7.29 10.71
CA PRO A 141 -3.71 8.71 10.77
C PRO A 141 -4.06 9.29 9.40
N ILE A 142 -3.58 8.65 8.32
CA ILE A 142 -3.63 9.17 6.96
C ILE A 142 -4.00 8.05 5.98
N ILE A 143 -4.89 8.36 5.04
CA ILE A 143 -5.16 7.57 3.84
C ILE A 143 -4.78 8.41 2.61
N VAL A 144 -3.96 7.85 1.74
CA VAL A 144 -3.62 8.42 0.43
C VAL A 144 -4.31 7.58 -0.64
N MET A 145 -5.24 8.21 -1.35
CA MET A 145 -6.03 7.63 -2.42
C MET A 145 -5.59 8.23 -3.75
N ILE A 146 -5.01 7.41 -4.64
CA ILE A 146 -4.48 7.87 -5.93
C ILE A 146 -5.35 7.30 -7.06
N THR A 147 -6.38 8.04 -7.46
CA THR A 147 -7.30 7.62 -8.55
C THR A 147 -8.12 8.79 -9.09
N ASN A 148 -8.42 8.72 -10.39
CA ASN A 148 -9.37 9.61 -11.04
C ASN A 148 -10.79 9.00 -10.96
N ILE A 149 -11.80 9.78 -10.58
CA ILE A 149 -13.19 9.32 -10.47
C ILE A 149 -13.87 9.13 -11.84
N GLU A 150 -13.34 9.74 -12.91
CA GLU A 150 -13.91 9.61 -14.27
C GLU A 150 -13.58 8.29 -14.99
N GLU A 151 -13.11 7.27 -14.28
CA GLU A 151 -12.83 5.94 -14.82
C GLU A 151 -14.16 5.23 -15.22
N VAL A 152 -14.35 5.11 -16.54
CA VAL A 152 -15.65 5.08 -17.26
C VAL A 152 -16.63 3.92 -17.00
N ASN A 153 -16.35 2.83 -16.28
CA ASN A 153 -17.31 1.69 -16.30
C ASN A 153 -17.60 0.92 -15.00
N GLU A 154 -16.81 1.11 -13.95
CA GLU A 154 -17.22 0.74 -12.60
C GLU A 154 -16.71 1.88 -11.74
N LYS A 155 -17.46 2.40 -10.78
CA LYS A 155 -16.94 3.41 -9.85
C LYS A 155 -16.12 2.72 -8.77
N CYS A 156 -15.09 3.38 -8.23
CA CYS A 156 -14.53 2.96 -6.96
C CYS A 156 -15.73 2.96 -6.02
N THR A 157 -15.92 1.91 -5.23
CA THR A 157 -16.95 2.01 -4.21
C THR A 157 -16.53 3.17 -3.32
N GLU A 158 -17.34 4.22 -3.30
CA GLU A 158 -17.18 5.30 -2.35
C GLU A 158 -17.31 4.67 -0.98
N TYR A 159 -16.15 4.47 -0.34
CA TYR A 159 -16.07 3.78 0.94
C TYR A 159 -16.19 4.77 2.09
N TRP A 160 -16.20 6.08 1.82
CA TRP A 160 -16.45 7.14 2.79
C TRP A 160 -17.87 7.67 2.66
N PRO A 161 -18.48 8.17 3.76
CA PRO A 161 -19.81 8.76 3.71
C PRO A 161 -19.78 10.20 3.20
N GLU A 162 -20.93 10.71 2.73
CA GLU A 162 -21.07 12.14 2.42
C GLU A 162 -20.99 13.02 3.68
N LYS A 163 -21.54 12.51 4.80
CA LYS A 163 -21.53 13.19 6.10
C LYS A 163 -21.16 12.25 7.24
N GLN A 164 -21.92 11.16 7.39
CA GLN A 164 -21.71 10.22 8.47
C GLN A 164 -22.23 8.83 8.09
N ALA A 165 -21.50 7.78 8.46
CA ALA A 165 -21.94 6.39 8.36
C ALA A 165 -21.24 5.51 9.40
N THR A 166 -21.80 4.34 9.68
CA THR A 166 -21.20 3.34 10.56
C THR A 166 -20.81 2.10 9.76
N TYR A 167 -19.57 1.66 9.92
CA TYR A 167 -19.02 0.45 9.29
C TYR A 167 -18.44 -0.44 10.40
N GLU A 168 -18.96 -1.67 10.58
CA GLU A 168 -18.45 -2.62 11.57
C GLU A 168 -18.30 -2.05 13.00
N GLY A 169 -19.24 -1.18 13.44
CA GLY A 169 -19.18 -0.53 14.76
C GLY A 169 -18.23 0.68 14.86
N ILE A 170 -17.67 1.13 13.73
CA ILE A 170 -16.86 2.34 13.62
C ILE A 170 -17.70 3.42 12.94
N GLU A 171 -17.99 4.49 13.67
CA GLU A 171 -18.67 5.68 13.16
C GLU A 171 -17.66 6.59 12.48
N VAL A 172 -17.85 6.83 11.19
CA VAL A 172 -17.00 7.68 10.34
C VAL A 172 -17.79 8.94 10.02
N THR A 173 -17.25 10.09 10.41
CA THR A 173 -17.86 11.40 10.17
C THR A 173 -16.90 12.26 9.35
N VAL A 174 -17.39 12.87 8.26
CA VAL A 174 -16.63 13.84 7.48
C VAL A 174 -16.84 15.22 8.09
N ASN A 175 -15.78 15.81 8.63
CA ASN A 175 -15.82 17.10 9.29
C ASN A 175 -15.61 18.24 8.30
N ASP A 176 -14.56 18.14 7.49
CA ASP A 176 -14.16 19.17 6.53
C ASP A 176 -13.68 18.56 5.22
N ILE A 177 -13.90 19.30 4.13
CA ILE A 177 -13.41 18.99 2.79
C ILE A 177 -12.68 20.22 2.28
N ILE A 178 -11.37 20.09 2.08
CA ILE A 178 -10.47 21.15 1.64
C ILE A 178 -10.01 20.80 0.22
N PRO A 179 -10.57 21.44 -0.82
CA PRO A 179 -10.09 21.25 -2.18
C PRO A 179 -8.74 21.96 -2.37
N ASP A 180 -7.79 21.27 -2.99
CA ASP A 180 -6.55 21.82 -3.54
C ASP A 180 -6.58 21.64 -5.08
N ASP A 181 -5.57 22.15 -5.78
CA ASP A 181 -5.46 22.09 -7.24
C ASP A 181 -5.34 20.64 -7.75
N ASP A 182 -4.62 19.78 -7.00
CA ASP A 182 -4.27 18.41 -7.45
C ASP A 182 -4.87 17.28 -6.62
N TYR A 183 -5.37 17.60 -5.43
CA TYR A 183 -6.00 16.64 -4.54
C TYR A 183 -7.10 17.29 -3.70
N VAL A 184 -7.97 16.46 -3.14
CA VAL A 184 -8.98 16.86 -2.16
C VAL A 184 -8.62 16.26 -0.80
N LEU A 185 -8.41 17.10 0.21
CA LEU A 185 -8.18 16.66 1.58
C LEU A 185 -9.51 16.58 2.32
N ARG A 186 -9.85 15.40 2.86
CA ARG A 186 -10.96 15.23 3.80
C ARG A 186 -10.43 15.00 5.20
N ILE A 187 -10.97 15.74 6.16
CA ILE A 187 -10.71 15.52 7.58
C ILE A 187 -11.91 14.76 8.13
N MET A 188 -11.65 13.58 8.67
CA MET A 188 -12.64 12.66 9.21
C MET A 188 -12.40 12.40 10.69
N THR A 189 -13.49 12.19 11.41
CA THR A 189 -13.47 11.62 12.76
C THR A 189 -13.92 10.18 12.70
N LEU A 190 -13.12 9.29 13.29
CA LEU A 190 -13.46 7.89 13.54
C LEU A 190 -13.80 7.74 15.02
N LYS A 191 -14.94 7.12 15.31
CA LYS A 191 -15.37 6.86 16.68
C LYS A 191 -15.79 5.40 16.84
N SER A 192 -15.27 4.73 17.86
CA SER A 192 -15.73 3.40 18.26
C SER A 192 -15.74 3.31 19.78
N GLY A 193 -16.92 3.09 20.36
CA GLY A 193 -17.13 3.17 21.80
C GLY A 193 -16.82 4.56 22.36
N GLU A 194 -15.85 4.64 23.26
CA GLU A 194 -15.39 5.89 23.90
C GLU A 194 -14.16 6.50 23.22
N GLU A 195 -13.50 5.77 22.30
CA GLU A 195 -12.31 6.25 21.62
C GLU A 195 -12.70 7.03 20.36
N GLU A 196 -12.07 8.19 20.18
CA GLU A 196 -12.25 9.07 19.03
C GLU A 196 -10.88 9.39 18.43
N ARG A 197 -10.77 9.32 17.09
CA ARG A 197 -9.52 9.53 16.36
C ARG A 197 -9.75 10.39 15.14
N THR A 198 -8.79 11.25 14.84
CA THR A 198 -8.82 12.06 13.61
C THR A 198 -8.06 11.35 12.49
N LEU A 199 -8.65 11.35 11.29
CA LEU A 199 -8.12 10.75 10.09
C LEU A 199 -8.08 11.78 8.96
N LYS A 200 -6.97 11.84 8.22
CA LYS A 200 -6.85 12.67 7.01
C LYS A 200 -6.86 11.79 5.77
N GLN A 201 -7.77 12.02 4.85
CA GLN A 201 -7.78 11.36 3.55
C GLN A 201 -7.35 12.35 2.47
N PHE A 202 -6.22 12.07 1.82
CA PHE A 202 -5.77 12.76 0.62
C PHE A 202 -6.30 12.00 -0.59
N TRP A 203 -7.16 12.61 -1.38
CA TRP A 203 -7.64 12.04 -2.63
C TRP A 203 -7.03 12.79 -3.81
N TYR A 204 -5.99 12.19 -4.40
CA TYR A 204 -5.25 12.74 -5.53
C TYR A 204 -5.93 12.39 -6.85
N THR A 205 -6.35 13.43 -7.59
CA THR A 205 -7.17 13.32 -8.81
C THR A 205 -6.37 13.56 -10.08
N SER A 206 -5.23 14.23 -10.00
CA SER A 206 -4.42 14.63 -11.16
C SER A 206 -3.57 13.52 -11.80
N TRP A 207 -3.79 12.24 -11.46
CA TRP A 207 -3.07 11.12 -12.11
C TRP A 207 -3.83 10.62 -13.34
N PRO A 208 -3.33 10.83 -14.58
CA PRO A 208 -4.03 10.43 -15.80
C PRO A 208 -4.09 8.90 -15.99
N ASP A 209 -5.04 8.44 -16.78
CA ASP A 209 -5.16 7.03 -17.12
C ASP A 209 -4.04 6.57 -18.09
N GLN A 210 -3.52 5.35 -17.87
CA GLN A 210 -2.51 4.64 -18.68
C GLN A 210 -1.17 5.36 -18.89
N LYS A 211 -0.90 6.43 -18.14
CA LYS A 211 0.34 7.21 -18.22
C LYS A 211 0.88 7.58 -16.83
N THR A 212 2.15 7.96 -16.79
CA THR A 212 2.69 8.73 -15.66
C THR A 212 2.01 10.10 -15.63
N PRO A 213 1.99 10.80 -14.47
CA PRO A 213 1.59 12.19 -14.43
C PRO A 213 2.43 12.95 -15.46
N ASP A 214 1.79 13.79 -16.26
CA ASP A 214 2.50 14.60 -17.26
C ASP A 214 3.50 15.56 -16.61
N GLN A 215 3.33 15.81 -15.30
CA GLN A 215 4.14 16.68 -14.47
C GLN A 215 4.41 16.01 -13.12
N ALA A 216 5.68 15.99 -12.69
CA ALA A 216 6.10 15.50 -11.37
C ALA A 216 5.78 16.43 -10.18
N PRO A 217 5.75 17.78 -10.32
CA PRO A 217 5.51 18.67 -9.18
C PRO A 217 4.24 18.40 -8.36
N PRO A 218 3.07 18.09 -8.95
CA PRO A 218 1.87 17.71 -8.21
C PRO A 218 2.07 16.51 -7.25
N LEU A 219 2.78 15.49 -7.71
CA LEU A 219 3.09 14.31 -6.89
C LEU A 219 4.08 14.68 -5.76
N LEU A 220 5.09 15.50 -6.06
CA LEU A 220 6.05 15.95 -5.05
C LEU A 220 5.38 16.82 -3.98
N LYS A 221 4.42 17.67 -4.36
CA LYS A 221 3.61 18.45 -3.44
C LYS A 221 2.83 17.52 -2.50
N LEU A 222 2.11 16.54 -3.06
CA LEU A 222 1.38 15.54 -2.26
C LEU A 222 2.32 14.81 -1.26
N VAL A 223 3.51 14.39 -1.70
CA VAL A 223 4.50 13.73 -0.84
C VAL A 223 4.92 14.64 0.33
N GLN A 224 5.15 15.93 0.06
CA GLN A 224 5.49 16.91 1.09
C GLN A 224 4.34 17.10 2.09
N ASP A 225 3.12 17.28 1.60
CA ASP A 225 1.94 17.52 2.44
C ASP A 225 1.59 16.31 3.32
N VAL A 226 1.73 15.09 2.79
CA VAL A 226 1.54 13.84 3.54
C VAL A 226 2.61 13.67 4.61
N GLU A 227 3.87 13.95 4.29
CA GLU A 227 4.97 13.85 5.26
C GLU A 227 4.82 14.89 6.38
N GLU A 228 4.44 16.13 6.06
CA GLU A 228 4.12 17.13 7.06
C GLU A 228 2.94 16.72 7.94
N ALA A 229 1.89 16.16 7.33
CA ALA A 229 0.74 15.67 8.07
C ALA A 229 1.11 14.51 9.00
N ARG A 230 2.02 13.62 8.59
CA ARG A 230 2.54 12.52 9.39
C ARG A 230 3.37 13.05 10.57
N GLN A 231 4.25 14.01 10.34
CA GLN A 231 5.09 14.60 11.40
C GLN A 231 4.28 15.39 12.45
N LYS A 232 3.17 15.99 12.04
CA LYS A 232 2.23 16.70 12.93
C LYS A 232 1.30 15.74 13.69
N ALA A 233 1.24 14.47 13.31
CA ALA A 233 0.42 13.48 13.99
C ALA A 233 1.13 13.02 15.29
N GLU A 234 0.37 12.53 16.26
CA GLU A 234 0.88 12.16 17.59
C GLU A 234 1.92 11.03 17.54
N TRP A 235 2.72 10.85 18.60
CA TRP A 235 3.86 9.91 18.65
C TRP A 235 3.47 8.41 18.56
N ASP A 236 2.19 8.07 18.69
CA ASP A 236 1.65 6.68 18.68
C ASP A 236 0.77 6.40 17.44
N VAL A 237 1.11 7.02 16.30
CA VAL A 237 0.34 6.86 15.06
C VAL A 237 0.84 5.67 14.25
N GLY A 238 -0.10 4.91 13.72
CA GLY A 238 0.23 3.76 12.90
C GLY A 238 0.50 4.09 11.43
N PRO A 239 0.53 3.08 10.55
CA PRO A 239 0.93 3.23 9.16
C PRO A 239 0.04 4.18 8.36
N VAL A 240 0.64 4.85 7.37
CA VAL A 240 -0.09 5.58 6.33
C VAL A 240 -0.64 4.57 5.32
N ILE A 241 -1.96 4.54 5.14
CA ILE A 241 -2.59 3.66 4.16
C ILE A 241 -2.51 4.32 2.78
N VAL A 242 -1.96 3.61 1.79
CA VAL A 242 -1.88 4.07 0.42
C VAL A 242 -2.60 3.07 -0.47
N HIS A 243 -3.55 3.56 -1.27
CA HIS A 243 -4.26 2.72 -2.22
C HIS A 243 -4.50 3.43 -3.54
N CYS A 244 -4.70 2.62 -4.58
CA CYS A 244 -5.05 3.10 -5.91
C CYS A 244 -6.06 2.17 -6.57
N ARG A 245 -6.68 2.67 -7.65
CA ARG A 245 -7.63 1.93 -8.48
C ARG A 245 -7.26 2.04 -9.95
N TYR A 246 -7.32 0.89 -10.67
CA TYR A 246 -7.22 0.65 -12.14
C TYR A 246 -5.98 1.31 -12.85
N VAL A 247 -5.30 0.77 -13.88
CA VAL A 247 -5.73 0.28 -15.20
C VAL A 247 -4.74 -0.74 -15.80
N LEU A 248 -5.29 -1.64 -16.62
CA LEU A 248 -4.79 -2.69 -17.55
C LEU A 248 -3.28 -2.89 -17.89
N SER A 249 -2.35 -2.04 -17.49
CA SER A 249 -0.89 -2.27 -17.57
C SER A 249 -0.15 -2.03 -16.25
N CYS A 250 -0.80 -1.41 -15.26
CA CYS A 250 -0.30 -1.17 -13.90
C CYS A 250 -1.44 -1.47 -12.91
N SER A 251 -1.83 -2.74 -12.83
CA SER A 251 -3.04 -3.16 -12.10
C SER A 251 -2.82 -3.23 -10.58
N ALA A 252 -3.83 -2.83 -9.79
CA ALA A 252 -4.09 -3.30 -8.41
C ALA A 252 -3.18 -2.84 -7.25
N GLY A 253 -3.23 -1.57 -6.84
CA GLY A 253 -2.65 -1.15 -5.55
C GLY A 253 -1.11 -1.24 -5.47
N ILE A 254 -0.43 -1.60 -6.55
CA ILE A 254 1.03 -1.77 -6.63
C ILE A 254 1.69 -0.68 -7.50
N GLY A 255 1.04 -0.23 -8.57
CA GLY A 255 1.63 0.71 -9.54
C GLY A 255 1.75 2.14 -8.98
N ARG A 256 0.63 2.87 -8.98
CA ARG A 256 0.59 4.26 -8.46
C ARG A 256 0.97 4.33 -6.98
N THR A 257 0.48 3.38 -6.18
CA THR A 257 0.87 3.19 -4.78
C THR A 257 2.38 3.02 -4.62
N GLY A 258 3.00 2.11 -5.39
CA GLY A 258 4.44 1.88 -5.34
C GLY A 258 5.23 3.11 -5.79
N CYS A 259 4.78 3.82 -6.83
CA CYS A 259 5.40 5.08 -7.24
C CYS A 259 5.36 6.14 -6.12
N PHE A 260 4.22 6.30 -5.44
CA PHE A 260 4.08 7.25 -4.33
C PHE A 260 4.99 6.90 -3.15
N ILE A 261 4.96 5.63 -2.70
CA ILE A 261 5.78 5.17 -1.58
C ILE A 261 7.28 5.29 -1.93
N ALA A 262 7.69 4.82 -3.11
CA ALA A 262 9.06 4.93 -3.59
C ALA A 262 9.52 6.39 -3.63
N THR A 263 8.71 7.29 -4.20
CA THR A 263 9.03 8.73 -4.27
C THR A 263 9.21 9.32 -2.88
N THR A 264 8.36 8.93 -1.92
CA THR A 264 8.47 9.39 -0.52
C THR A 264 9.76 8.92 0.13
N ILE A 265 10.12 7.64 -0.02
CA ILE A 265 11.37 7.07 0.52
C ILE A 265 12.60 7.73 -0.12
N LEU A 266 12.61 7.85 -1.45
CA LEU A 266 13.72 8.42 -2.22
C LEU A 266 13.91 9.92 -1.91
N CYS A 267 12.82 10.66 -1.70
CA CYS A 267 12.89 12.06 -1.28
C CYS A 267 13.54 12.21 0.11
N LYS A 268 13.28 11.28 1.04
CA LYS A 268 13.97 11.24 2.35
C LYS A 268 15.43 10.86 2.19
N GLN A 269 15.72 9.85 1.38
CA GLN A 269 17.09 9.41 1.09
C GLN A 269 17.92 10.55 0.49
N LEU A 270 17.40 11.26 -0.51
CA LEU A 270 18.09 12.39 -1.14
C LEU A 270 18.36 13.52 -0.14
N LYS A 271 17.40 13.82 0.76
CA LYS A 271 17.56 14.86 1.79
C LYS A 271 18.61 14.50 2.84
N ASN A 272 18.72 13.23 3.22
CA ASN A 272 19.58 12.78 4.31
C ASN A 272 21.00 12.38 3.84
N GLU A 273 21.11 11.74 2.67
CA GLU A 273 22.34 11.15 2.15
C GLU A 273 22.93 11.91 0.96
N GLY A 274 22.14 12.75 0.28
CA GLY A 274 22.56 13.44 -0.95
C GLY A 274 22.65 12.53 -2.19
N ALA A 275 22.18 11.28 -2.07
CA ALA A 275 22.12 10.30 -3.15
C ALA A 275 20.81 9.52 -3.07
N VAL A 276 20.47 8.76 -4.11
CA VAL A 276 19.27 7.91 -4.15
C VAL A 276 19.57 6.52 -4.70
N ASP A 277 18.87 5.51 -4.21
CA ASP A 277 18.92 4.15 -4.74
C ASP A 277 17.53 3.66 -5.12
N ILE A 278 17.14 3.99 -6.35
CA ILE A 278 15.83 3.66 -6.93
C ILE A 278 15.66 2.15 -7.08
N LEU A 279 16.72 1.46 -7.48
CA LEU A 279 16.71 0.01 -7.71
C LEU A 279 16.45 -0.72 -6.38
N ARG A 280 17.23 -0.41 -5.35
CA ARG A 280 17.07 -1.00 -4.02
C ARG A 280 15.71 -0.69 -3.42
N THR A 281 15.24 0.55 -3.55
CA THR A 281 13.91 0.94 -3.06
C THR A 281 12.81 0.14 -3.76
N THR A 282 12.89 -0.01 -5.08
CA THR A 282 11.93 -0.81 -5.85
C THR A 282 11.97 -2.29 -5.45
N CYS A 283 13.16 -2.85 -5.25
CA CYS A 283 13.33 -4.22 -4.80
C CYS A 283 12.75 -4.45 -3.39
N GLN A 284 12.97 -3.52 -2.46
CA GLN A 284 12.38 -3.55 -1.12
C GLN A 284 10.85 -3.55 -1.20
N LEU A 285 10.24 -2.68 -2.01
CA LEU A 285 8.79 -2.61 -2.17
C LEU A 285 8.18 -3.88 -2.77
N ARG A 286 8.95 -4.66 -3.55
CA ARG A 286 8.47 -5.95 -4.08
C ARG A 286 8.65 -7.09 -3.07
N LEU A 287 9.54 -6.96 -2.10
CA LEU A 287 9.68 -7.91 -0.99
C LEU A 287 8.59 -7.72 0.07
N ASP A 288 8.20 -6.46 0.28
CA ASP A 288 7.11 -6.09 1.17
C ASP A 288 5.74 -6.46 0.60
#